data_AF-A0A2V7EDQ5-F1
#
_entry.id   AF-A0A2V7EDQ5-F1
#
_cell.length_a   1.000
_cell.length_b   1.000
_cell.length_c   1.000
_cell.angle_alpha   90.00
_cell.angle_beta   90.00
_cell.angle_gamma   90.00
#
_symmetry.space_group_name_H-M   'P 1'
#
loop_
_entity.id
_entity.type
_entity.pdbx_description
1 polymer ?
#
loop_
_entity_poly.entity_id
_entity_poly.type
_entity_poly.pdbx_seq_one_letter_code
_entity_poly.pdbx_strand_id
1 'polypeptide(L)' 'MVKHTATSVVTIERFIIEQEKLHPEATGELSGLLYDLALAAKMIANKV' A
#
# COMPACT_ATOMS: atom_id res chain seq x y z
N MET A 1 0.38 12.72 -11.29
CA MET A 1 -0.25 13.02 -9.99
C MET A 1 -1.75 12.76 -10.12
N VAL A 2 -2.25 11.64 -9.57
CA VAL A 2 -3.69 11.37 -9.59
C VAL A 2 -4.32 12.15 -8.45
N LYS A 3 -5.34 12.96 -8.77
CA LYS A 3 -6.11 13.69 -7.75
C LYS A 3 -6.99 12.71 -6.98
N HIS A 4 -6.74 12.57 -5.67
CA HIS A 4 -7.65 11.88 -4.77
C HIS A 4 -8.96 12.68 -4.70
N THR A 5 -9.95 12.26 -5.48
CA THR A 5 -11.32 12.79 -5.43
C THR A 5 -12.15 11.80 -4.63
N ALA A 6 -13.26 12.25 -4.02
CA ALA A 6 -14.14 11.40 -3.23
C ALA A 6 -14.67 10.16 -4.00
N THR A 7 -14.55 10.14 -5.33
CA THR A 7 -14.94 9.05 -6.23
C THR A 7 -13.77 8.16 -6.66
N SER A 8 -12.51 8.52 -6.38
CA SER A 8 -11.36 7.70 -6.76
C SER A 8 -11.07 6.66 -5.68
N VAL A 9 -11.33 5.39 -5.96
CA VAL A 9 -10.91 4.28 -5.08
C VAL A 9 -9.38 4.20 -5.09
N VAL A 10 -8.79 4.26 -3.89
CA VAL A 10 -7.35 4.06 -3.68
C VAL A 10 -7.20 2.78 -2.88
N THR A 11 -6.50 1.79 -3.44
CA THR A 11 -6.16 0.58 -2.70
C THR A 11 -4.93 0.84 -1.83
N ILE A 12 -4.76 0.03 -0.79
CA ILE A 12 -3.58 0.10 0.09
C ILE A 12 -2.30 -0.11 -0.73
N GLU A 13 -2.32 -1.05 -1.67
CA GLU A 13 -1.18 -1.35 -2.55
C GLU A 13 -0.81 -0.14 -3.41
N ARG A 14 -1.82 0.54 -3.96
CA ARG A 14 -1.60 1.74 -4.77
C ARG A 14 -1.06 2.89 -3.92
N PHE A 15 -1.60 3.08 -2.72
CA PHE A 15 -1.13 4.11 -1.80
C PHE A 15 0.36 3.89 -1.44
N ILE A 16 0.76 2.66 -1.10
CA ILE A 16 2.14 2.33 -0.75
C ILE A 16 3.11 2.68 -1.89
N ILE A 17 2.80 2.25 -3.13
CA ILE A 17 3.64 2.58 -4.30
C ILE A 17 3.67 4.08 -4.58
N GLU A 18 2.54 4.78 -4.46
CA GLU A 18 2.49 6.23 -4.67
C GLU A 18 3.33 6.97 -3.63
N GLN A 19 3.37 6.50 -2.38
CA GLN A 19 4.26 7.05 -1.35
C GLN A 19 5.73 6.73 -1.64
N GLU A 20 6.09 5.49 -1.93
CA GLU A 20 7.48 5.09 -2.23
C GLU A 20 8.07 5.93 -3.36
N LYS A 21 7.30 6.20 -4.42
CA LYS A 21 7.74 7.03 -5.55
C LYS A 21 8.08 8.48 -5.19
N LEU A 22 7.65 8.97 -4.03
CA LEU A 22 8.01 10.30 -3.53
C LEU A 22 9.39 10.32 -2.88
N HIS A 23 9.99 9.15 -2.65
CA HIS A 23 11.28 8.96 -1.98
C HIS A 23 12.28 8.29 -2.95
N PRO A 24 13.08 9.07 -3.73
CA PRO A 24 14.03 8.52 -4.70
C PRO A 24 15.07 7.56 -4.11
N GLU A 25 15.35 7.68 -2.82
CA GLU A 25 16.27 6.86 -2.03
C GLU A 25 15.63 5.58 -1.48
N ALA A 26 14.30 5.42 -1.59
CA ALA A 26 13.61 4.27 -1.04
C ALA A 26 14.07 3.00 -1.75
N THR A 27 14.52 2.02 -0.96
CA THR A 27 14.92 0.69 -1.42
C THR A 27 13.72 -0.23 -1.69
N GLY A 28 12.52 0.17 -1.25
CA GLY A 28 11.30 -0.62 -1.30
C GLY A 28 11.14 -1.62 -0.15
N GLU A 29 12.11 -1.73 0.77
CA GLU A 29 12.01 -2.67 1.91
C GLU A 29 10.79 -2.42 2.79
N LEU A 30 10.52 -1.15 3.12
CA LEU A 30 9.34 -0.80 3.91
C LEU A 30 8.05 -1.15 3.17
N SER A 31 7.97 -0.89 1.86
CA SER A 31 6.81 -1.24 1.05
C SER A 31 6.58 -2.75 1.04
N GLY A 32 7.65 -3.55 0.92
CA GLY A 32 7.59 -5.01 1.06
C GLY A 32 6.99 -5.45 2.40
N LEU A 33 7.47 -4.89 3.50
CA LEU A 33 6.91 -5.16 4.83
C LEU A 33 5.42 -4.81 4.94
N LEU A 34 5.01 -3.67 4.36
CA LEU A 34 3.61 -3.23 4.36
C LEU A 34 2.72 -4.15 3.49
N TYR A 35 3.24 -4.68 2.39
CA TYR A 35 2.55 -5.69 1.58
C TYR A 35 2.32 -6.98 2.36
N ASP A 36 3.35 -7.50 3.02
CA ASP A 36 3.27 -8.72 3.82
C ASP A 36 2.30 -8.55 4.99
N LEU A 37 2.32 -7.38 5.63
CA LEU A 37 1.37 -7.05 6.70
C LEU A 37 -0.08 -7.03 6.18
N ALA A 38 -0.33 -6.38 5.04
CA ALA A 38 -1.67 -6.34 4.45
C ALA A 38 -2.17 -7.74 4.06
N LEU A 39 -1.28 -8.60 3.54
CA LEU A 39 -1.61 -10.00 3.26
C LEU A 39 -1.93 -10.77 4.54
N ALA A 40 -1.07 -10.68 5.56
CA ALA A 40 -1.30 -11.34 6.85
C ALA A 40 -2.63 -10.93 7.49
N ALA A 41 -2.97 -9.63 7.44
CA ALA A 41 -4.24 -9.13 7.92
C ALA A 41 -5.44 -9.74 7.15
N LYS A 42 -5.37 -9.82 5.82
CA LYS A 42 -6.40 -10.49 5.00
C LYS A 42 -6.53 -11.97 5.36
N MET A 43 -5.40 -12.67 5.59
CA MET A 43 -5.41 -14.08 5.99
C MET A 43 -6.03 -14.30 7.37
N ILE A 44 -5.76 -13.42 8.34
CA ILE A 44 -6.38 -13.47 9.67
C ILE A 44 -7.88 -13.23 9.53
N ALA A 45 -8.29 -12.17 8.82
CA ALA A 45 -9.69 -11.83 8.60
C ALA A 45 -10.50 -12.94 7.91
N ASN A 46 -9.84 -13.80 7.13
CA ASN A 46 -10.46 -14.96 6.51
C ASN A 46 -10.58 -16.18 7.45
N LYS A 47 -9.89 -16.17 8.60
CA LYS A 47 -9.90 -17.24 9.61
C LYS A 47 -10.77 -16.93 10.84
N VAL A 48 -11.19 -15.68 11.00
CA VAL A 48 -12.20 -15.25 12.00
C VAL A 48 -13.57 -15.13 11.35
#